data_AF-A0A1K0IH58-F1
#
_entry.id   AF-A0A1K0IH58-F1
#
_cell.length_a   1.000
_cell.length_b   1.000
_cell.length_c   1.000
_cell.angle_alpha   90.00
_cell.angle_beta   90.00
_cell.angle_gamma   90.00
#
_symmetry.space_group_name_H-M   'P 1'
#
loop_
_entity.id
_entity.type
_entity.pdbx_description
1 polymer ?
#
loop_
_entity_poly.entity_id
_entity_poly.type
_entity_poly.pdbx_seq_one_letter_code
_entity_poly.pdbx_strand_id
1 'polypeptide(L)' 'MKPANTRGLPLARSDIDVLGSEVDGFDPQHYFDHQELQAARAAARRWPLLASLLGYAGTGSEAAGKG' A
#
# COMPACT_ATOMS: atom_id res chain seq x y z
N MET A 1 16.24 -3.49 16.51
CA MET A 1 16.72 -2.28 15.78
C MET A 1 15.50 -1.58 15.20
N LYS A 2 15.39 -0.24 15.30
CA LYS A 2 14.32 0.50 14.61
C LYS A 2 14.56 0.40 13.10
N PRO A 3 13.53 0.13 12.27
CA PRO A 3 13.72 0.03 10.84
C PRO A 3 14.08 1.41 10.28
N ALA A 4 15.12 1.44 9.45
CA ALA A 4 15.60 2.65 8.78
C ALA A 4 15.32 2.52 7.28
N ASN A 5 15.03 3.64 6.62
CA ASN A 5 14.87 3.63 5.18
C ASN A 5 16.22 3.34 4.50
N THR A 6 16.22 3.17 3.18
CA THR A 6 17.43 2.94 2.36
C THR A 6 18.51 4.03 2.50
N ARG A 7 18.20 5.16 3.13
CA ARG A 7 19.14 6.26 3.43
C ARG A 7 19.59 6.29 4.90
N GLY A 8 19.30 5.25 5.69
CA GLY A 8 19.69 5.17 7.10
C GLY A 8 18.93 6.13 8.02
N LEU A 9 17.91 6.82 7.51
CA LEU A 9 17.04 7.65 8.33
C LEU A 9 16.05 6.77 9.08
N PRO A 10 15.75 7.06 10.36
CA PRO A 10 14.65 6.41 11.05
C PRO A 10 13.40 6.53 10.18
N LEU A 11 12.74 5.41 9.88
CA LEU A 11 11.42 5.50 9.27
C LEU A 11 10.55 6.31 10.24
N ALA A 12 9.95 7.38 9.74
CA ALA A 12 8.87 8.03 10.46
C ALA A 12 7.85 6.94 10.77
N ARG A 13 7.50 6.81 12.05
CA ARG A 13 6.55 5.79 12.50
C ARG A 13 5.24 6.05 11.76
N SER A 14 4.77 5.09 10.96
CA SER A 14 3.47 5.22 10.31
C SER A 14 2.40 5.34 11.39
N ASP A 15 1.35 6.08 11.08
CA ASP A 15 0.09 6.08 11.83
C ASP A 15 -0.43 4.64 12.10
N ILE A 16 -0.31 3.72 11.14
CA ILE A 16 -0.67 2.29 11.30
C ILE A 16 0.20 1.62 12.38
N ASP A 17 1.51 1.90 12.42
CA ASP A 17 2.42 1.37 13.45
C ASP A 17 2.16 1.97 14.84
N VAL A 18 1.58 3.17 14.90
CA VAL A 18 1.12 3.79 16.15
C VAL A 18 -0.16 3.09 16.60
N LEU A 19 -1.14 2.91 15.70
CA LEU A 19 -2.38 2.22 16.03
C LEU A 19 -2.13 0.81 16.57
N GLY A 20 -1.17 0.07 15.98
CA GLY A 20 -0.77 -1.25 16.47
C GLY A 20 -0.12 -1.30 17.84
N SER A 21 0.34 -0.18 18.42
CA SER A 21 0.81 -0.15 19.81
C SER A 21 -0.16 0.46 20.81
N GLU A 22 -1.09 1.30 20.35
CA GLU A 22 -1.98 2.07 21.22
C GLU A 22 -3.40 1.48 21.30
N VAL A 23 -3.81 0.65 20.33
CA VAL A 23 -5.18 0.12 20.23
C VAL A 23 -5.18 -1.39 20.45
N ASP A 24 -5.73 -1.82 21.59
CA ASP A 24 -5.89 -3.24 21.90
C ASP A 24 -6.71 -3.96 20.81
N GLY A 25 -6.17 -5.07 20.30
CA GLY A 25 -6.80 -5.88 19.26
C GLY A 25 -6.65 -5.33 17.83
N PHE A 26 -5.96 -4.21 17.63
CA PHE A 26 -5.61 -3.74 16.29
C PHE A 26 -4.39 -4.52 15.77
N ASP A 27 -4.55 -5.18 14.62
CA ASP A 27 -3.46 -5.90 13.97
C ASP A 27 -2.98 -5.13 12.71
N PRO A 28 -1.82 -4.47 12.77
CA PRO A 28 -1.29 -3.73 11.63
C PRO A 28 -0.92 -4.62 10.44
N GLN A 29 -0.65 -5.93 10.64
CA GLN A 29 -0.36 -6.85 9.54
C GLN A 29 -1.61 -7.23 8.74
N HIS A 30 -2.80 -7.06 9.34
CA HIS A 30 -4.09 -7.33 8.71
C HIS A 30 -4.88 -6.04 8.42
N TYR A 31 -4.27 -4.88 8.62
CA TYR A 31 -4.85 -3.60 8.24
C TYR A 31 -4.89 -3.46 6.71
N PHE A 32 -6.03 -3.07 6.17
CA PHE A 32 -6.22 -2.84 4.74
C PHE A 32 -7.01 -1.56 4.47
N ASP A 33 -6.40 -0.62 3.76
CA ASP A 33 -7.05 0.63 3.37
C ASP A 33 -7.68 0.54 1.96
N HIS A 34 -9.00 0.42 1.94
CA HIS A 34 -9.78 0.42 0.69
C HIS A 34 -9.68 1.74 -0.09
N GLN A 35 -9.55 2.89 0.59
CA GLN A 35 -9.46 4.19 -0.05
C GLN A 35 -8.10 4.36 -0.73
N GLU A 36 -7.02 3.96 -0.06
CA GLU A 36 -5.68 3.95 -0.64
C GLU A 36 -5.65 3.08 -1.92
N LEU A 37 -6.21 1.87 -1.88
CA LEU A 37 -6.31 1.01 -3.06
C LEU A 37 -7.07 1.69 -4.22
N GLN A 38 -8.20 2.33 -3.93
CA GLN A 38 -8.99 3.02 -4.95
C GLN A 38 -8.23 4.21 -5.55
N ALA A 39 -7.55 4.99 -4.72
CA ALA A 39 -6.71 6.11 -5.15
C ALA A 39 -5.55 5.63 -6.03
N ALA A 40 -4.84 4.57 -5.62
CA ALA A 40 -3.78 3.96 -6.41
C ALA A 40 -4.28 3.48 -7.78
N ARG A 41 -5.45 2.83 -7.84
CA ARG A 41 -6.08 2.41 -9.11
C ARG A 41 -6.46 3.60 -10.00
N ALA A 42 -6.98 4.68 -9.41
CA ALA A 42 -7.32 5.89 -10.16
C ALA A 42 -6.08 6.58 -10.72
N ALA A 43 -5.00 6.68 -9.93
CA ALA A 43 -3.72 7.18 -10.36
C ALA A 43 -3.12 6.34 -11.50
N ALA A 44 -3.13 5.02 -11.36
CA ALA A 44 -2.63 4.10 -12.38
C ALA A 44 -3.34 4.29 -13.74
N ARG A 45 -4.66 4.50 -13.74
CA ARG A 45 -5.44 4.80 -14.96
C ARG A 45 -5.05 6.15 -15.58
N ARG A 46 -4.74 7.15 -14.76
CA ARG A 46 -4.38 8.50 -15.21
C ARG A 46 -2.96 8.58 -15.78
N TRP A 47 -2.05 7.75 -15.28
CA TRP A 47 -0.64 7.75 -15.68
C TRP A 47 -0.13 6.34 -16.03
N PRO A 48 -0.55 5.78 -17.16
CA PRO A 48 -0.33 4.35 -17.49
C PRO A 48 1.14 3.96 -17.62
N LEU A 49 1.99 4.84 -18.17
CA LEU A 49 3.44 4.57 -18.27
C LEU A 49 4.11 4.47 -16.90
N LEU A 50 3.76 5.39 -15.99
CA LEU A 50 4.28 5.38 -14.62
C LEU A 50 3.76 4.16 -13.85
N ALA A 51 2.49 3.80 -14.05
CA ALA A 51 1.90 2.61 -13.45
C ALA A 51 2.65 1.33 -13.90
N SER A 52 3.05 1.24 -15.17
CA SER A 52 3.83 0.10 -15.67
C SER A 52 5.21 0.01 -15.01
N LEU A 53 5.93 1.13 -14.90
CA LEU A 53 7.24 1.18 -14.22
C LEU A 53 7.14 0.79 -12.74
N LEU A 54 6.02 1.10 -12.09
CA LEU A 54 5.77 0.80 -10.68
C LEU A 54 5.09 -0.56 -10.45
N GLY A 55 4.87 -1.37 -11.50
CA GLY A 55 4.25 -2.70 -11.38
C GLY A 55 2.72 -2.72 -11.23
N TYR A 56 2.05 -1.58 -11.34
CA TYR A 56 0.58 -1.49 -11.30
C TYR A 56 -0.10 -1.90 -12.62
N ALA A 57 0.65 -2.11 -13.71
CA ALA A 57 0.10 -2.46 -15.02
C ALA A 57 -0.62 -3.83 -15.07
N GLY A 58 -0.46 -4.70 -14.07
CA GLY A 58 -1.12 -6.01 -14.00
C GLY A 58 -2.49 -6.03 -13.32
N THR A 59 -2.86 -4.98 -12.55
CA THR A 59 -4.08 -5.01 -11.73
C THR A 59 -5.38 -4.73 -12.51
N GLY A 60 -5.28 -4.62 -13.84
CA GLY A 60 -6.41 -4.39 -14.75
C GLY A 60 -7.05 -5.66 -15.31
N SER A 61 -6.52 -6.86 -15.02
CA SER A 61 -6.98 -8.11 -15.64
C SER A 61 -7.24 -9.24 -14.64
N GLU A 62 -7.92 -8.95 -13.53
CA GLU A 62 -8.39 -10.00 -12.60
C GLU A 62 -9.86 -9.83 -12.18
N ALA A 63 -10.70 -9.35 -13.12
CA ALA A 63 -12.16 -9.41 -13.01
C ALA A 63 -12.84 -9.92 -14.29
N ALA A 64 -12.09 -10.62 -15.15
CA ALA A 64 -12.62 -11.30 -16.33
C ALA A 64 -11.89 -12.64 -16.50
N GLY A 65 -12.35 -13.67 -15.78
CA GLY A 65 -11.75 -14.99 -15.89
C GLY A 65 -12.01 -15.90 -14.69
N LYS A 66 -13.27 -16.28 -14.48
CA LYS A 66 -13.56 -17.66 -14.04
C LYS A 66 -14.37 -18.30 -15.16
N GLY A 67 -13.73 -19.23 -15.86
CA GLY A 67 -14.44 -20.29 -16.58
C GLY A 67 -14.96 -21.34 -15.60
#